data_AF-A0A2V7IQ16-F1
#
_entry.id   AF-A0A2V7IQ16-F1
#
_cell.length_a   1.000
_cell.length_b   1.000
_cell.length_c   1.000
_cell.angle_alpha   90.00
_cell.angle_beta   90.00
_cell.angle_gamma   90.00
#
_symmetry.space_group_name_H-M   'P 1'
#
loop_
_entity.id
_entity.type
_entity.pdbx_description
1 polymer ?
#
loop_
_entity_poly.entity_id
_entity_poly.type
_entity_poly.pdbx_seq_one_letter_code
_entity_poly.pdbx_strand_id
1 'polypeptide(L)'
;MSPRPDRGSAAAPQDVAATTDNVTIRWDNAALQAIRVTRLGPPIVARALAVAHTAMYDAWAAYDDQAVGTRLGGSLRRPAVERTLASKNEAVSFAAYRALVDLFPTQTPLFNDLMASLGYDPENRSTDVVTAAGVGNLVAAAVIAFRHHDGANQLGDLHPGAYSDYTGYAPVNDPDHINDPNRWQPLRISDGHGGTVTPGFIAPHWGRVVPFALTSDSQFRPPEVGNLFPFGGYRVQAEQILHYSARLTDIQKAIAEYWADGPNSELPAGHWMLFGQFVSQHDGHTLDQDVKLFFALANAVFDAGIVAWDCKRAYD
;
A
#
# COMPACT_ATOMS: atom_id res chain seq x y z
N MET A 1 -16.07 -48.24 -31.51
CA MET A 1 -15.12 -47.32 -32.18
C MET A 1 -15.91 -46.15 -32.74
N SER A 2 -15.90 -45.03 -32.03
CA SER A 2 -16.39 -43.73 -32.51
C SER A 2 -15.36 -42.69 -32.08
N PRO A 3 -14.90 -41.78 -32.97
CA PRO A 3 -13.84 -40.84 -32.62
C PRO A 3 -14.39 -39.69 -31.78
N ARG A 4 -13.59 -39.23 -30.80
CA ARG A 4 -13.82 -37.96 -30.09
C ARG A 4 -13.66 -36.79 -31.07
N PRO A 5 -14.46 -35.72 -30.96
CA PRO A 5 -14.21 -34.50 -31.70
C PRO A 5 -13.00 -33.76 -31.11
N ASP A 6 -12.21 -33.19 -32.02
CA ASP A 6 -11.06 -32.33 -31.77
C ASP A 6 -11.41 -31.20 -30.81
N ARG A 7 -10.58 -31.03 -29.77
CA ARG A 7 -10.57 -29.81 -28.98
C ARG A 7 -9.82 -28.76 -29.81
N GLY A 8 -10.59 -27.86 -30.41
CA GLY A 8 -10.06 -26.66 -31.04
C GLY A 8 -9.08 -25.96 -30.12
N SER A 9 -7.92 -25.60 -30.68
CA SER A 9 -6.93 -24.73 -30.09
C SER A 9 -7.61 -23.49 -29.50
N ALA A 10 -7.57 -23.37 -28.17
CA ALA A 10 -7.87 -22.10 -27.53
C ALA A 10 -6.75 -21.14 -27.94
N ALA A 11 -7.08 -20.19 -28.81
CA ALA A 11 -6.19 -19.10 -29.16
C ALA A 11 -5.71 -18.43 -27.87
N ALA A 12 -4.39 -18.28 -27.74
CA ALA A 12 -3.80 -17.46 -26.69
C ALA A 12 -4.43 -16.06 -26.71
N PRO A 13 -4.63 -15.41 -25.55
CA PRO A 13 -5.10 -14.03 -25.53
C PRO A 13 -4.15 -13.20 -26.41
N GLN A 14 -4.78 -12.54 -27.39
CA GLN A 14 -4.11 -11.68 -28.35
C GLN A 14 -3.34 -10.61 -27.58
N ASP A 15 -2.07 -10.40 -27.96
CA ASP A 15 -1.26 -9.25 -27.56
C ASP A 15 -2.08 -7.96 -27.70
N VAL A 16 -2.53 -7.44 -26.55
CA VAL A 16 -3.01 -6.06 -26.45
C VAL A 16 -1.76 -5.22 -26.67
N ALA A 17 -1.71 -4.49 -27.79
CA ALA A 17 -0.60 -3.61 -28.14
C ALA A 17 -0.18 -2.79 -26.92
N ALA A 18 1.05 -2.98 -26.45
CA ALA A 18 1.58 -2.27 -25.29
C ALA A 18 1.62 -0.76 -25.59
N THR A 19 0.59 -0.04 -25.14
CA THR A 19 0.72 1.39 -24.88
C THR A 19 1.88 1.55 -23.91
N THR A 20 2.88 2.37 -24.25
CA THR A 20 4.00 2.61 -23.34
C THR A 20 3.46 3.18 -22.03
N ASP A 21 3.70 2.47 -20.92
CA ASP A 21 3.30 2.90 -19.58
C ASP A 21 3.70 4.35 -19.31
N ASN A 22 2.74 5.15 -18.82
CA ASN A 22 3.05 6.51 -18.37
C ASN A 22 3.89 6.47 -17.08
N VAL A 23 4.50 7.59 -16.69
CA VAL A 23 5.42 7.61 -15.54
C VAL A 23 4.75 7.21 -14.23
N THR A 24 3.43 7.39 -14.07
CA THR A 24 2.75 6.97 -12.83
C THR A 24 2.77 5.45 -12.68
N ILE A 25 2.43 4.72 -13.74
CA ILE A 25 2.50 3.25 -13.77
C ILE A 25 3.94 2.76 -13.59
N ARG A 26 4.92 3.43 -14.20
CA ARG A 26 6.34 3.05 -14.06
C ARG A 26 6.85 3.20 -12.62
N TRP A 27 6.48 4.29 -11.94
CA TRP A 27 6.83 4.51 -10.53
C TRP A 27 6.05 3.60 -9.57
N ASP A 28 4.79 3.30 -9.87
CA ASP A 28 4.02 2.30 -9.13
C ASP A 28 4.68 0.92 -9.23
N ASN A 29 5.07 0.49 -10.42
CA ASN A 29 5.80 -0.77 -10.62
C ASN A 29 7.13 -0.82 -9.85
N ALA A 30 7.87 0.29 -9.78
CA ALA A 30 9.09 0.37 -8.97
C ALA A 30 8.78 0.27 -7.46
N ALA A 31 7.72 0.92 -6.98
CA ALA A 31 7.27 0.82 -5.60
C ALA A 31 6.85 -0.62 -5.25
N LEU A 32 6.04 -1.27 -6.09
CA LEU A 32 5.61 -2.66 -5.93
C LEU A 32 6.82 -3.61 -5.92
N GLN A 33 7.80 -3.38 -6.79
CA GLN A 33 9.04 -4.16 -6.78
C GLN A 33 9.83 -3.98 -5.47
N ALA A 34 9.94 -2.76 -4.96
CA ALA A 34 10.58 -2.50 -3.67
C ALA A 34 9.83 -3.20 -2.51
N ILE A 35 8.50 -3.26 -2.56
CA ILE A 35 7.67 -3.95 -1.56
C ILE A 35 7.94 -5.47 -1.57
N ARG A 36 7.95 -6.10 -2.75
CA ARG A 36 8.25 -7.54 -2.89
C ARG A 36 9.59 -7.93 -2.26
N VAL A 37 10.57 -7.03 -2.32
CA VAL A 37 11.92 -7.24 -1.77
C VAL A 37 12.00 -6.94 -0.27
N THR A 38 11.44 -5.82 0.17
CA THR A 38 11.61 -5.34 1.55
C THR A 38 10.66 -5.99 2.56
N ARG A 39 9.52 -6.51 2.10
CA ARG A 39 8.56 -7.28 2.91
C ARG A 39 8.17 -6.58 4.22
N LEU A 40 7.89 -5.29 4.14
CA LEU A 40 7.35 -4.51 5.26
C LEU A 40 5.96 -5.04 5.67
N GLY A 41 5.50 -4.67 6.87
CA GLY A 41 4.17 -5.05 7.33
C GLY A 41 3.03 -4.52 6.43
N PRO A 42 1.89 -5.22 6.31
CA PRO A 42 0.76 -4.76 5.49
C PRO A 42 0.32 -3.30 5.71
N PRO A 43 0.16 -2.79 6.96
CA PRO A 43 -0.28 -1.42 7.15
C PRO A 43 0.82 -0.42 6.74
N ILE A 44 2.10 -0.79 6.88
CA ILE A 44 3.26 0.01 6.46
C ILE A 44 3.31 0.10 4.93
N VAL A 45 3.05 -0.99 4.22
CA VAL A 45 3.01 -1.02 2.75
C VAL A 45 1.88 -0.14 2.21
N ALA A 46 0.67 -0.23 2.78
CA ALA A 46 -0.44 0.62 2.39
C ALA A 46 -0.09 2.12 2.52
N ARG A 47 0.54 2.49 3.66
CA ARG A 47 1.04 3.87 3.86
C ARG A 47 2.12 4.24 2.86
N ALA A 48 3.10 3.38 2.58
CA ALA A 48 4.18 3.67 1.65
C ALA A 48 3.65 4.01 0.23
N LEU A 49 2.68 3.23 -0.26
CA LEU A 49 1.99 3.50 -1.52
C LEU A 49 1.23 4.84 -1.47
N ALA A 50 0.51 5.11 -0.37
CA ALA A 50 -0.19 6.38 -0.20
C ALA A 50 0.76 7.58 -0.17
N VAL A 51 1.91 7.48 0.48
CA VAL A 51 2.93 8.54 0.52
C VAL A 51 3.50 8.80 -0.89
N ALA A 52 3.90 7.75 -1.61
CA ALA A 52 4.45 7.89 -2.96
C ALA A 52 3.44 8.51 -3.93
N HIS A 53 2.21 7.98 -3.98
CA HIS A 53 1.17 8.48 -4.89
C HIS A 53 0.63 9.86 -4.48
N THR A 54 0.67 10.22 -3.19
CA THR A 54 0.39 11.60 -2.74
C THR A 54 1.48 12.57 -3.19
N ALA A 55 2.76 12.21 -3.09
CA ALA A 55 3.85 13.05 -3.58
C ALA A 55 3.73 13.28 -5.09
N MET A 56 3.41 12.23 -5.85
CA MET A 56 3.16 12.30 -7.29
C MET A 56 1.98 13.21 -7.64
N TYR A 57 0.87 13.08 -6.92
CA TYR A 57 -0.30 13.93 -7.11
C TYR A 57 0.00 15.39 -6.77
N ASP A 58 0.66 15.69 -5.65
CA ASP A 58 1.04 17.05 -5.27
C ASP A 58 1.97 17.69 -6.32
N ALA A 59 2.87 16.91 -6.93
CA ALA A 59 3.75 17.40 -8.00
C ALA A 59 2.97 17.69 -9.28
N TRP A 60 2.09 16.77 -9.67
CA TRP A 60 1.22 16.92 -10.83
C TRP A 60 0.24 18.10 -10.69
N ALA A 61 -0.29 18.34 -9.48
CA ALA A 61 -1.26 19.40 -9.21
C ALA A 61 -0.73 20.81 -9.53
N ALA A 62 0.59 21.02 -9.46
CA ALA A 62 1.22 22.26 -9.91
C ALA A 62 1.02 22.52 -11.41
N TYR A 63 0.78 21.48 -12.21
CA TYR A 63 0.63 21.54 -13.67
C TYR A 63 -0.81 21.28 -14.14
N ASP A 64 -1.77 21.26 -13.23
CA ASP A 64 -3.20 21.19 -13.53
C ASP A 64 -3.85 22.56 -13.30
N ASP A 65 -4.96 22.83 -13.97
CA ASP A 65 -5.64 24.12 -13.88
C ASP A 65 -6.48 24.29 -12.61
N GLN A 66 -6.94 23.18 -12.01
CA GLN A 66 -7.82 23.21 -10.83
C GLN A 66 -7.25 22.50 -9.61
N ALA A 67 -6.45 21.45 -9.79
CA ALA A 67 -6.02 20.59 -8.71
C ALA A 67 -5.24 21.35 -7.62
N VAL A 68 -5.36 20.86 -6.39
CA VAL A 68 -4.78 21.46 -5.19
C VAL A 68 -3.95 20.38 -4.51
N GLY A 69 -2.67 20.66 -4.26
CA GLY A 69 -1.78 19.75 -3.53
C GLY A 69 -2.16 19.65 -2.06
N THR A 70 -1.90 18.50 -1.46
CA THR A 70 -2.29 18.17 -0.09
C THR A 70 -1.48 18.89 0.97
N ARG A 71 -0.22 19.27 0.68
CA ARG A 71 0.66 19.98 1.64
C ARG A 71 0.80 21.48 1.35
N LEU A 72 1.07 21.82 0.11
CA LEU A 72 1.36 23.20 -0.32
C LEU A 72 0.18 23.87 -1.05
N GLY A 73 -0.97 23.21 -1.11
CA GLY A 73 -2.16 23.77 -1.74
C GLY A 73 -1.97 24.10 -3.22
N GLY A 74 -2.55 25.21 -3.67
CA GLY A 74 -2.43 25.70 -5.05
C GLY A 74 -1.26 26.66 -5.28
N SER A 75 -0.36 26.86 -4.30
CA SER A 75 0.67 27.91 -4.35
C SER A 75 1.74 27.65 -5.42
N LEU A 76 1.88 26.39 -5.87
CA LEU A 76 2.87 25.97 -6.86
C LEU A 76 2.34 25.96 -8.29
N ARG A 77 1.09 26.40 -8.52
CA ARG A 77 0.47 26.29 -9.85
C ARG A 77 1.27 27.06 -10.90
N ARG A 78 1.71 26.33 -11.93
CA ARG A 78 2.53 26.84 -13.03
C ARG A 78 1.68 27.53 -14.10
N PRO A 79 2.24 28.48 -14.87
CA PRO A 79 1.59 29.06 -16.03
C PRO A 79 1.12 28.01 -17.04
N ALA A 80 0.02 28.25 -17.76
CA ALA A 80 -0.56 27.28 -18.68
C ALA A 80 0.42 26.77 -19.76
N VAL A 81 1.33 27.63 -20.23
CA VAL A 81 2.37 27.28 -21.22
C VAL A 81 3.39 26.25 -20.68
N GLU A 82 3.56 26.16 -19.36
CA GLU A 82 4.46 25.21 -18.71
C GLU A 82 3.77 23.89 -18.33
N ARG A 83 2.44 23.78 -18.50
CA ARG A 83 1.64 22.59 -18.15
C ARG A 83 1.74 21.47 -19.19
N THR A 84 2.95 21.22 -19.67
CA THR A 84 3.24 20.22 -20.69
C THR A 84 3.35 18.82 -20.08
N LEU A 85 3.14 17.79 -20.91
CA LEU A 85 3.36 16.41 -20.47
C LEU A 85 4.80 16.17 -20.00
N ALA A 86 5.79 16.82 -20.60
CA ALA A 86 7.19 16.70 -20.19
C ALA A 86 7.41 17.23 -18.76
N SER A 87 6.86 18.42 -18.46
CA SER A 87 6.95 19.02 -17.12
C SER A 87 6.22 18.18 -16.07
N LYS A 88 5.04 17.63 -16.42
CA LYS A 88 4.31 16.70 -15.55
C LYS A 88 5.11 15.43 -15.28
N ASN A 89 5.66 14.81 -16.33
CA ASN A 89 6.47 13.60 -16.22
C ASN A 89 7.68 13.80 -15.32
N GLU A 90 8.40 14.91 -15.48
CA GLU A 90 9.59 15.23 -14.68
C GLU A 90 9.23 15.49 -13.22
N ALA A 91 8.24 16.36 -12.95
CA ALA A 91 7.85 16.68 -11.58
C ALA A 91 7.32 15.46 -10.81
N VAL A 92 6.46 14.65 -11.44
CA VAL A 92 5.95 13.39 -10.87
C VAL A 92 7.11 12.43 -10.57
N SER A 93 8.08 12.34 -11.47
CA SER A 93 9.22 11.42 -11.30
C SER A 93 10.15 11.80 -10.17
N PHE A 94 10.49 13.08 -10.06
CA PHE A 94 11.29 13.56 -8.93
C PHE A 94 10.55 13.40 -7.59
N ALA A 95 9.24 13.62 -7.57
CA ALA A 95 8.46 13.44 -6.36
C ALA A 95 8.38 11.97 -5.91
N ALA A 96 8.09 11.07 -6.85
CA ALA A 96 8.09 9.62 -6.62
C ALA A 96 9.47 9.14 -6.14
N TYR A 97 10.54 9.54 -6.82
CA TYR A 97 11.90 9.18 -6.48
C TYR A 97 12.25 9.56 -5.04
N ARG A 98 12.00 10.81 -4.64
CA ARG A 98 12.31 11.28 -3.28
C ARG A 98 11.50 10.56 -2.22
N ALA A 99 10.20 10.35 -2.45
CA ALA A 99 9.35 9.61 -1.53
C ALA A 99 9.80 8.14 -1.38
N LEU A 100 10.08 7.47 -2.48
CA LEU A 100 10.45 6.05 -2.47
C LEU A 100 11.85 5.79 -1.91
N VAL A 101 12.81 6.67 -2.15
CA VAL A 101 14.14 6.58 -1.51
C VAL A 101 14.05 6.73 0.00
N ASP A 102 13.17 7.61 0.50
CA ASP A 102 12.92 7.77 1.94
C ASP A 102 12.27 6.52 2.56
N LEU A 103 11.28 5.96 1.87
CA LEU A 103 10.51 4.80 2.35
C LEU A 103 11.29 3.48 2.24
N PHE A 104 12.11 3.34 1.20
CA PHE A 104 12.82 2.11 0.85
C PHE A 104 14.31 2.38 0.55
N PRO A 105 15.11 2.83 1.53
CA PRO A 105 16.49 3.25 1.29
C PRO A 105 17.38 2.15 0.71
N THR A 106 17.12 0.88 1.06
CA THR A 106 17.83 -0.28 0.50
C THR A 106 17.53 -0.54 -0.97
N GLN A 107 16.45 0.03 -1.50
CA GLN A 107 16.01 -0.09 -2.90
C GLN A 107 16.36 1.15 -3.74
N THR A 108 17.13 2.09 -3.20
CA THR A 108 17.63 3.27 -3.95
C THR A 108 18.23 2.92 -5.34
N PRO A 109 19.01 1.83 -5.51
CA PRO A 109 19.51 1.45 -6.84
C PRO A 109 18.41 1.24 -7.88
N LEU A 110 17.30 0.57 -7.51
CA LEU A 110 16.15 0.38 -8.40
C LEU A 110 15.56 1.71 -8.88
N PHE A 111 15.45 2.68 -7.97
CA PHE A 111 14.89 3.99 -8.29
C PHE A 111 15.85 4.86 -9.11
N ASN A 112 17.16 4.73 -8.88
CA ASN A 112 18.19 5.39 -9.69
C ASN A 112 18.16 4.89 -11.14
N ASP A 113 18.02 3.59 -11.35
CA ASP A 113 17.89 3.00 -12.69
C ASP A 113 16.65 3.53 -13.42
N LEU A 114 15.53 3.69 -12.70
CA LEU A 114 14.32 4.29 -13.27
C LEU A 114 14.54 5.76 -13.65
N MET A 115 15.15 6.58 -12.77
CA MET A 115 15.51 7.97 -13.09
C MET A 115 16.40 8.06 -14.34
N ALA A 116 17.45 7.24 -14.41
CA ALA A 116 18.36 7.21 -15.55
C ALA A 116 17.64 6.81 -16.85
N SER A 117 16.76 5.80 -16.79
CA SER A 117 15.97 5.36 -17.96
C SER A 117 14.96 6.41 -18.44
N LEU A 118 14.58 7.35 -17.58
CA LEU A 118 13.73 8.49 -17.89
C LEU A 118 14.53 9.72 -18.34
N GLY A 119 15.87 9.67 -18.28
CA GLY A 119 16.76 10.77 -18.64
C GLY A 119 16.91 11.83 -17.55
N TYR A 120 16.56 11.52 -16.30
CA TYR A 120 16.63 12.44 -15.18
C TYR A 120 17.85 12.16 -14.28
N ASP A 121 18.45 13.22 -13.75
CA ASP A 121 19.56 13.13 -12.79
C ASP A 121 19.03 12.96 -11.35
N PRO A 122 19.20 11.80 -10.69
CA PRO A 122 18.76 11.58 -9.32
C PRO A 122 19.45 12.51 -8.30
N GLU A 123 20.63 13.06 -8.63
CA GLU A 123 21.35 13.99 -7.76
C GLU A 123 20.82 15.43 -7.82
N ASN A 124 19.92 15.75 -8.75
CA ASN A 124 19.26 17.05 -8.79
C ASN A 124 18.33 17.23 -7.58
N ARG A 125 18.81 17.98 -6.58
CA ARG A 125 18.10 18.33 -5.34
C ARG A 125 17.59 19.77 -5.32
N SER A 126 17.55 20.45 -6.47
CA SER A 126 16.98 21.80 -6.55
C SER A 126 15.57 21.81 -6.01
N THR A 127 15.19 22.88 -5.31
CA THR A 127 13.81 23.17 -4.91
C THR A 127 13.29 24.44 -5.59
N ASP A 128 13.96 24.88 -6.66
CA ASP A 128 13.50 25.98 -7.50
C ASP A 128 12.20 25.60 -8.21
N VAL A 129 11.11 26.19 -7.73
CA VAL A 129 9.74 25.95 -8.20
C VAL A 129 9.49 26.39 -9.64
N VAL A 130 10.44 27.09 -10.28
CA VAL A 130 10.39 27.39 -11.72
C VAL A 130 10.70 26.15 -12.57
N THR A 131 11.39 25.16 -12.01
CA THR A 131 11.74 23.90 -12.70
C THR A 131 10.82 22.75 -12.27
N ALA A 132 10.57 21.80 -13.17
CA ALA A 132 9.74 20.64 -12.85
C ALA A 132 10.38 19.71 -11.81
N ALA A 133 11.67 19.43 -11.94
CA ALA A 133 12.42 18.74 -10.90
C ALA A 133 12.32 19.45 -9.53
N GLY A 134 12.43 20.78 -9.52
CA GLY A 134 12.34 21.57 -8.29
C GLY A 134 10.98 21.51 -7.61
N VAL A 135 9.89 21.59 -8.40
CA VAL A 135 8.53 21.33 -7.90
C VAL A 135 8.44 19.93 -7.30
N GLY A 136 8.88 18.89 -8.02
CA GLY A 136 8.81 17.50 -7.57
C GLY A 136 9.58 17.24 -6.27
N ASN A 137 10.80 17.75 -6.18
CA ASN A 137 11.62 17.67 -4.96
C ASN A 137 10.96 18.38 -3.77
N LEU A 138 10.43 19.59 -3.98
CA LEU A 138 9.84 20.39 -2.92
C LEU A 138 8.58 19.74 -2.35
N VAL A 139 7.66 19.27 -3.20
CA VAL A 139 6.43 18.64 -2.72
C VAL A 139 6.70 17.31 -2.02
N ALA A 140 7.64 16.50 -2.53
CA ALA A 140 8.01 15.27 -1.85
C ALA A 140 8.62 15.55 -0.49
N ALA A 141 9.49 16.56 -0.36
CA ALA A 141 10.02 16.97 0.93
C ALA A 141 8.90 17.38 1.90
N ALA A 142 7.89 18.12 1.44
CA ALA A 142 6.75 18.52 2.26
C ALA A 142 5.88 17.32 2.70
N VAL A 143 5.63 16.36 1.81
CA VAL A 143 4.87 15.14 2.11
C VAL A 143 5.66 14.26 3.09
N ILE A 144 6.94 14.02 2.84
CA ILE A 144 7.84 13.23 3.69
C ILE A 144 7.93 13.84 5.09
N ALA A 145 8.19 15.15 5.20
CA ALA A 145 8.31 15.82 6.49
C ALA A 145 7.03 15.71 7.34
N PHE A 146 5.87 15.86 6.71
CA PHE A 146 4.59 15.63 7.39
C PHE A 146 4.46 14.16 7.84
N ARG A 147 4.80 13.22 6.95
CA ARG A 147 4.63 11.79 7.19
C ARG A 147 5.61 11.23 8.21
N HIS A 148 6.83 11.74 8.33
CA HIS A 148 7.78 11.30 9.37
C HIS A 148 7.25 11.40 10.79
N HIS A 149 6.33 12.34 11.04
CA HIS A 149 5.71 12.55 12.35
C HIS A 149 4.20 12.30 12.36
N ASP A 150 3.70 11.46 11.44
CA ASP A 150 2.27 11.12 11.37
C ASP A 150 1.86 10.01 12.34
N GLY A 151 2.69 9.66 13.32
CA GLY A 151 2.40 8.60 14.28
C GLY A 151 2.81 7.19 13.82
N ALA A 152 3.30 7.00 12.58
CA ALA A 152 3.76 5.68 12.12
C ALA A 152 5.07 5.20 12.76
N ASN A 153 5.83 6.09 13.41
CA ASN A 153 7.15 5.82 13.99
C ASN A 153 8.19 5.32 12.94
N GLN A 154 8.11 5.78 11.69
CA GLN A 154 9.04 5.37 10.62
C GLN A 154 10.50 5.59 10.99
N LEU A 155 10.81 6.70 11.67
CA LEU A 155 12.17 7.06 12.07
C LEU A 155 12.64 6.41 13.38
N GLY A 156 11.73 5.79 14.15
CA GLY A 156 12.04 5.23 15.46
C GLY A 156 12.26 6.31 16.55
N ASP A 157 11.73 7.51 16.35
CA ASP A 157 11.83 8.66 17.25
C ASP A 157 10.80 8.63 18.39
N LEU A 158 9.64 7.97 18.18
CA LEU A 158 8.64 7.72 19.23
C LEU A 158 9.00 6.51 20.09
N HIS A 159 9.67 5.51 19.49
CA HIS A 159 10.25 4.36 20.17
C HIS A 159 11.38 3.76 19.30
N PRO A 160 12.51 3.31 19.88
CA PRO A 160 13.65 2.82 19.11
C PRO A 160 13.31 1.70 18.12
N GLY A 161 13.66 1.92 16.86
CA GLY A 161 13.43 0.99 15.75
C GLY A 161 12.30 1.46 14.83
N ALA A 162 12.55 1.40 13.51
CA ALA A 162 11.58 1.82 12.51
C ALA A 162 10.26 1.05 12.65
N TYR A 163 9.15 1.79 12.71
CA TYR A 163 7.79 1.29 12.89
C TYR A 163 7.58 0.45 14.15
N SER A 164 8.45 0.57 15.15
CA SER A 164 8.28 -0.14 16.42
C SER A 164 7.11 0.42 17.23
N ASP A 165 6.50 -0.44 18.05
CA ASP A 165 5.37 -0.05 18.90
C ASP A 165 5.82 0.91 20.01
N TYR A 166 5.10 2.01 20.16
CA TYR A 166 5.26 2.97 21.27
C TYR A 166 4.02 3.01 22.19
N THR A 167 3.06 2.10 21.99
CA THR A 167 1.80 2.06 22.76
C THR A 167 1.81 1.02 23.89
N GLY A 168 2.83 0.17 23.93
CA GLY A 168 2.98 -0.84 24.97
C GLY A 168 1.95 -1.97 24.86
N TYR A 169 1.53 -2.31 23.64
CA TYR A 169 0.63 -3.44 23.45
C TYR A 169 1.28 -4.74 23.95
N ALA A 170 0.54 -5.47 24.76
CA ALA A 170 0.86 -6.83 25.16
C ALA A 170 -0.41 -7.67 25.06
N PRO A 171 -0.35 -8.87 24.44
CA PRO A 171 -1.50 -9.76 24.38
C PRO A 171 -1.86 -10.28 25.77
N VAL A 172 -3.14 -10.53 26.01
CA VAL A 172 -3.63 -11.14 27.27
C VAL A 172 -3.26 -12.62 27.35
N ASN A 173 -3.25 -13.30 26.21
CA ASN A 173 -2.87 -14.70 26.10
C ASN A 173 -1.39 -14.84 25.74
N ASP A 174 -0.73 -15.85 26.29
CA ASP A 174 0.58 -16.28 25.83
C ASP A 174 0.46 -17.45 24.83
N PRO A 175 1.53 -17.80 24.10
CA PRO A 175 1.45 -18.84 23.07
C PRO A 175 1.08 -20.24 23.55
N ASP A 176 1.17 -20.51 24.85
CA ASP A 176 0.89 -21.81 25.45
C ASP A 176 -0.39 -21.83 26.30
N HIS A 177 -0.84 -20.66 26.79
CA HIS A 177 -1.98 -20.57 27.69
C HIS A 177 -2.99 -19.51 27.23
N ILE A 178 -4.26 -19.93 27.16
CA ILE A 178 -5.41 -19.05 26.93
C ILE A 178 -5.92 -18.59 28.29
N ASN A 179 -5.59 -17.36 28.66
CA ASN A 179 -6.09 -16.68 29.85
C ASN A 179 -7.51 -16.13 29.64
N ASP A 180 -7.80 -15.64 28.43
CA ASP A 180 -9.11 -15.14 28.01
C ASP A 180 -9.43 -15.60 26.57
N PRO A 181 -10.44 -16.47 26.35
CA PRO A 181 -10.79 -16.98 25.02
C PRO A 181 -11.41 -15.92 24.09
N ASN A 182 -11.72 -14.72 24.60
CA ASN A 182 -12.24 -13.60 23.81
C ASN A 182 -11.14 -12.62 23.38
N ARG A 183 -9.86 -12.96 23.60
CA ARG A 183 -8.70 -12.11 23.29
C ARG A 183 -7.74 -12.84 22.36
N TRP A 184 -7.01 -12.10 21.53
CA TRP A 184 -6.06 -12.66 20.59
C TRP A 184 -4.96 -13.47 21.30
N GLN A 185 -4.58 -14.59 20.69
CA GLN A 185 -3.46 -15.42 21.14
C GLN A 185 -2.37 -15.43 20.05
N PRO A 186 -1.14 -15.01 20.36
CA PRO A 186 -0.02 -15.19 19.46
C PRO A 186 0.29 -16.68 19.29
N LEU A 187 0.47 -17.14 18.05
CA LEU A 187 0.72 -18.55 17.75
C LEU A 187 2.20 -18.81 17.42
N ARG A 188 2.71 -19.97 17.85
CA ARG A 188 3.98 -20.52 17.35
C ARG A 188 3.78 -21.09 15.96
N ILE A 189 4.52 -20.56 14.99
CA ILE A 189 4.55 -21.08 13.62
C ILE A 189 5.96 -21.52 13.26
N SER A 190 6.08 -22.49 12.35
CA SER A 190 7.37 -22.94 11.83
C SER A 190 8.13 -21.77 11.19
N ASP A 191 9.42 -21.67 11.46
CA ASP A 191 10.31 -20.71 10.80
C ASP A 191 10.84 -21.21 9.44
N GLY A 192 10.49 -22.43 9.04
CA GLY A 192 10.98 -23.08 7.81
C GLY A 192 12.42 -23.60 7.89
N HIS A 193 13.08 -23.45 9.03
CA HIS A 193 14.48 -23.82 9.29
C HIS A 193 14.65 -24.80 10.45
N GLY A 194 13.55 -25.41 10.89
CA GLY A 194 13.55 -26.40 11.98
C GLY A 194 13.30 -25.80 13.38
N GLY A 195 13.00 -24.51 13.47
CA GLY A 195 12.58 -23.81 14.68
C GLY A 195 11.16 -23.28 14.59
N THR A 196 10.83 -22.37 15.51
CA THR A 196 9.53 -21.68 15.52
C THR A 196 9.70 -20.21 15.80
N VAL A 197 8.80 -19.41 15.25
CA VAL A 197 8.64 -17.98 15.56
C VAL A 197 7.26 -17.74 16.15
N THR A 198 7.15 -16.75 17.03
CA THR A 198 5.89 -16.27 17.60
C THR A 198 5.71 -14.81 17.18
N PRO A 199 5.03 -14.54 16.05
CA PRO A 199 4.82 -13.16 15.61
C PRO A 199 3.98 -12.39 16.63
N GLY A 200 4.41 -11.18 16.96
CA GLY A 200 3.61 -10.23 17.73
C GLY A 200 2.55 -9.55 16.86
N PHE A 201 1.70 -8.73 17.48
CA PHE A 201 0.81 -7.84 16.73
C PHE A 201 1.67 -6.79 16.02
N ILE A 202 1.69 -6.85 14.69
CA ILE A 202 2.46 -5.92 13.88
C ILE A 202 1.91 -4.50 14.00
N ALA A 203 2.79 -3.55 14.31
CA ALA A 203 2.49 -2.12 14.47
C ALA A 203 1.17 -1.83 15.23
N PRO A 204 1.05 -2.21 16.52
CA PRO A 204 -0.17 -2.05 17.31
C PRO A 204 -0.65 -0.60 17.42
N HIS A 205 0.25 0.35 17.23
CA HIS A 205 -0.01 1.78 17.24
C HIS A 205 -0.70 2.30 15.98
N TRP A 206 -0.90 1.49 14.94
CA TRP A 206 -1.27 2.00 13.61
C TRP A 206 -2.59 2.76 13.55
N GLY A 207 -3.53 2.48 14.45
CA GLY A 207 -4.75 3.28 14.59
C GLY A 207 -4.47 4.75 14.91
N ARG A 208 -3.31 5.08 15.49
CA ARG A 208 -2.89 6.46 15.81
C ARG A 208 -2.22 7.19 14.65
N VAL A 209 -2.06 6.54 13.49
CA VAL A 209 -1.46 7.19 12.32
C VAL A 209 -2.42 8.24 11.77
N VAL A 210 -1.92 9.42 11.41
CA VAL A 210 -2.74 10.51 10.89
C VAL A 210 -3.34 10.10 9.53
N PRO A 211 -4.67 10.02 9.41
CA PRO A 211 -5.33 9.58 8.19
C PRO A 211 -5.26 10.62 7.08
N PHE A 212 -5.65 10.21 5.88
CA PHE A 212 -5.81 11.12 4.74
C PHE A 212 -7.19 11.80 4.73
N ALA A 213 -8.28 11.03 4.75
CA ALA A 213 -9.65 11.51 4.60
C ALA A 213 -10.54 11.25 5.82
N LEU A 214 -10.15 10.33 6.72
CA LEU A 214 -10.90 10.07 7.95
C LEU A 214 -10.87 11.26 8.91
N THR A 215 -11.97 11.47 9.64
CA THR A 215 -12.05 12.49 10.70
C THR A 215 -11.44 12.01 12.01
N SER A 216 -11.44 10.69 12.24
CA SER A 216 -10.81 10.02 13.38
C SER A 216 -10.51 8.57 13.04
N ASP A 217 -9.57 7.97 13.77
CA ASP A 217 -9.21 6.55 13.71
C ASP A 217 -10.41 5.61 13.90
N SER A 218 -11.30 6.01 14.81
CA SER A 218 -12.47 5.27 15.25
C SER A 218 -13.76 5.59 14.48
N GLN A 219 -13.68 6.41 13.42
CA GLN A 219 -14.86 6.89 12.68
C GLN A 219 -15.80 5.76 12.24
N PHE A 220 -15.24 4.60 11.89
CA PHE A 220 -15.98 3.41 11.44
C PHE A 220 -15.81 2.21 12.37
N ARG A 221 -15.33 2.41 13.60
CA ARG A 221 -15.23 1.32 14.57
C ARG A 221 -16.64 0.85 14.93
N PRO A 222 -16.97 -0.45 14.78
CA PRO A 222 -18.22 -1.00 15.31
C PRO A 222 -18.33 -0.69 16.81
N PRO A 223 -19.52 -0.56 17.42
CA PRO A 223 -19.65 -0.27 18.84
C PRO A 223 -19.37 -1.48 19.75
N GLU A 224 -19.52 -2.70 19.22
CA GLU A 224 -19.30 -3.95 19.95
C GLU A 224 -18.88 -5.08 19.00
N VAL A 225 -18.28 -6.14 19.57
CA VAL A 225 -18.01 -7.40 18.89
C VAL A 225 -19.00 -8.44 19.40
N GLY A 226 -19.76 -9.03 18.47
CA GLY A 226 -20.71 -10.09 18.78
C GLY A 226 -20.07 -11.47 18.93
N ASN A 227 -20.88 -12.47 19.32
CA ASN A 227 -20.51 -13.88 19.32
C ASN A 227 -19.30 -14.26 20.22
N LEU A 228 -19.13 -13.56 21.34
CA LEU A 228 -18.10 -13.87 22.34
C LEU A 228 -18.40 -15.19 23.09
N PHE A 229 -17.35 -15.88 23.54
CA PHE A 229 -17.43 -17.02 24.45
C PHE A 229 -18.01 -16.59 25.82
N PRO A 230 -18.84 -17.42 26.49
CA PRO A 230 -19.26 -18.79 26.13
C PRO A 230 -20.59 -18.86 25.36
N PHE A 231 -21.09 -17.75 24.83
CA PHE A 231 -22.45 -17.69 24.29
C PHE A 231 -22.61 -18.50 22.99
N GLY A 232 -23.85 -18.89 22.67
CA GLY A 232 -24.16 -19.77 21.53
C GLY A 232 -23.61 -19.29 20.19
N GLY A 233 -23.55 -17.96 19.97
CA GLY A 233 -22.95 -17.38 18.77
C GLY A 233 -21.48 -17.77 18.54
N TYR A 234 -20.68 -17.90 19.62
CA TYR A 234 -19.28 -18.34 19.53
C TYR A 234 -19.17 -19.75 18.96
N ARG A 235 -20.05 -20.66 19.41
CA ARG A 235 -20.06 -22.03 18.94
C ARG A 235 -20.46 -22.12 17.46
N VAL A 236 -21.44 -21.33 17.04
CA VAL A 236 -21.91 -21.30 15.64
C VAL A 236 -20.79 -20.88 14.70
N GLN A 237 -20.04 -19.82 15.01
CA GLN A 237 -18.90 -19.41 14.16
C GLN A 237 -17.77 -20.45 14.14
N ALA A 238 -17.47 -21.10 15.27
CA ALA A 238 -16.45 -22.15 15.33
C ALA A 238 -16.84 -23.37 14.49
N GLU A 239 -18.11 -23.81 14.58
CA GLU A 239 -18.65 -24.90 13.77
C GLU A 239 -18.64 -24.55 12.27
N GLN A 240 -18.84 -23.28 11.91
CA GLN A 240 -18.75 -22.81 10.53
C GLN A 240 -17.32 -22.94 9.96
N ILE A 241 -16.29 -22.58 10.73
CA ILE A 241 -14.88 -22.76 10.30
C ILE A 241 -14.55 -24.24 10.11
N LEU A 242 -14.98 -25.11 11.04
CA LEU A 242 -14.82 -26.56 10.90
C LEU A 242 -15.55 -27.10 9.67
N HIS A 243 -16.75 -26.59 9.39
CA HIS A 243 -17.53 -26.96 8.22
C HIS A 243 -16.79 -26.60 6.92
N TYR A 244 -16.22 -25.40 6.82
CA TYR A 244 -15.42 -24.99 5.67
C TYR A 244 -14.21 -25.90 5.50
N SER A 245 -13.41 -26.09 6.56
CA SER A 245 -12.21 -26.94 6.52
C SER A 245 -12.51 -28.36 6.02
N ALA A 246 -13.59 -28.97 6.50
CA ALA A 246 -13.98 -30.33 6.11
C ALA A 246 -14.49 -30.46 4.66
N ARG A 247 -14.85 -29.35 4.00
CA ARG A 247 -15.58 -29.37 2.71
C ARG A 247 -15.03 -28.40 1.67
N LEU A 248 -13.79 -27.93 1.81
CA LEU A 248 -13.15 -27.03 0.84
C LEU A 248 -13.16 -27.65 -0.57
N THR A 249 -13.78 -26.95 -1.50
CA THR A 249 -13.69 -27.25 -2.93
C THR A 249 -12.41 -26.67 -3.52
N ASP A 250 -11.99 -27.15 -4.69
CA ASP A 250 -10.80 -26.62 -5.37
C ASP A 250 -10.95 -25.13 -5.72
N ILE A 251 -12.15 -24.69 -6.08
CA ILE A 251 -12.45 -23.27 -6.32
C ILE A 251 -12.25 -22.45 -5.04
N GLN A 252 -12.73 -22.94 -3.88
CA GLN A 252 -12.57 -22.22 -2.62
C GLN A 252 -11.10 -22.12 -2.18
N LYS A 253 -10.30 -23.17 -2.42
CA LYS A 253 -8.86 -23.14 -2.17
C LYS A 253 -8.16 -22.12 -3.07
N ALA A 254 -8.48 -22.14 -4.36
CA ALA A 254 -7.91 -21.19 -5.32
C ALA A 254 -8.26 -19.73 -4.98
N ILE A 255 -9.50 -19.46 -4.55
CA ILE A 255 -9.90 -18.12 -4.08
C ILE A 255 -9.08 -17.71 -2.84
N ALA A 256 -8.94 -18.60 -1.86
CA ALA A 256 -8.19 -18.30 -0.65
C ALA A 256 -6.71 -18.03 -0.93
N GLU A 257 -6.07 -18.83 -1.79
CA GLU A 257 -4.67 -18.61 -2.20
C GLU A 257 -4.50 -17.34 -3.03
N TYR A 258 -5.44 -17.05 -3.93
CA TYR A 258 -5.40 -15.83 -4.76
C TYR A 258 -5.41 -14.56 -3.91
N TRP A 259 -6.28 -14.48 -2.90
CA TRP A 259 -6.38 -13.31 -2.01
C TRP A 259 -5.37 -13.31 -0.86
N ALA A 260 -4.67 -14.42 -0.63
CA ALA A 260 -3.54 -14.46 0.30
C ALA A 260 -2.27 -13.85 -0.32
N ASP A 261 -2.26 -13.63 -1.64
CA ASP A 261 -1.17 -13.09 -2.49
C ASP A 261 0.11 -13.93 -2.52
N GLY A 262 0.39 -14.73 -1.49
CA GLY A 262 1.59 -15.54 -1.37
C GLY A 262 2.81 -14.75 -0.89
N PRO A 263 3.94 -15.45 -0.61
CA PRO A 263 5.08 -14.90 0.13
C PRO A 263 6.00 -13.95 -0.67
N ASN A 264 5.82 -13.85 -1.99
CA ASN A 264 6.63 -13.01 -2.89
C ASN A 264 5.82 -11.88 -3.54
N SER A 265 4.66 -11.56 -2.97
CA SER A 265 3.73 -10.58 -3.50
C SER A 265 4.03 -9.16 -3.04
N GLU A 266 3.23 -8.25 -3.57
CA GLU A 266 3.12 -6.83 -3.23
C GLU A 266 2.25 -6.60 -1.98
N LEU A 267 1.85 -7.69 -1.30
CA LEU A 267 0.88 -7.73 -0.21
C LEU A 267 -0.52 -7.22 -0.64
N PRO A 268 -1.56 -7.35 0.22
CA PRO A 268 -2.92 -6.99 -0.18
C PRO A 268 -3.08 -5.54 -0.64
N ALA A 269 -2.29 -4.62 -0.08
CA ALA A 269 -2.31 -3.22 -0.51
C ALA A 269 -1.73 -3.02 -1.92
N GLY A 270 -0.67 -3.75 -2.28
CA GLY A 270 -0.10 -3.70 -3.62
C GLY A 270 -0.96 -4.41 -4.67
N HIS A 271 -1.69 -5.47 -4.30
CA HIS A 271 -2.64 -6.12 -5.21
C HIS A 271 -3.72 -5.12 -5.70
N TRP A 272 -4.22 -4.24 -4.83
CA TRP A 272 -5.12 -3.17 -5.27
C TRP A 272 -4.49 -2.25 -6.32
N MET A 273 -3.19 -1.97 -6.24
CA MET A 273 -2.50 -1.18 -7.28
C MET A 273 -2.47 -1.93 -8.61
N LEU A 274 -2.26 -3.25 -8.62
CA LEU A 274 -2.34 -4.07 -9.83
C LEU A 274 -3.72 -4.01 -10.49
N PHE A 275 -4.81 -3.98 -9.70
CA PHE A 275 -6.14 -3.73 -10.26
C PHE A 275 -6.28 -2.31 -10.82
N GLY A 276 -5.69 -1.31 -10.17
CA GLY A 276 -5.58 0.05 -10.72
C GLY A 276 -4.86 0.08 -12.06
N GLN A 277 -3.76 -0.66 -12.19
CA GLN A 277 -3.01 -0.79 -13.46
C GLN A 277 -3.86 -1.50 -14.53
N PHE A 278 -4.59 -2.56 -14.16
CA PHE A 278 -5.50 -3.24 -15.08
C PHE A 278 -6.58 -2.29 -15.61
N VAL A 279 -7.21 -1.50 -14.74
CA VAL A 279 -8.21 -0.49 -15.13
C VAL A 279 -7.59 0.56 -16.05
N SER A 280 -6.41 1.08 -15.69
CA SER A 280 -5.66 2.02 -16.52
C SER A 280 -5.41 1.49 -17.93
N GLN A 281 -4.94 0.24 -18.04
CA GLN A 281 -4.65 -0.39 -19.32
C GLN A 281 -5.92 -0.66 -20.13
N HIS A 282 -6.97 -1.20 -19.50
CA HIS A 282 -8.23 -1.49 -20.16
C HIS A 282 -8.89 -0.24 -20.73
N ASP A 283 -8.83 0.88 -19.98
CA ASP A 283 -9.51 2.12 -20.33
C ASP A 283 -8.59 3.12 -21.07
N GLY A 284 -7.31 2.79 -21.25
CA GLY A 284 -6.34 3.61 -21.98
C GLY A 284 -6.01 4.93 -21.29
N HIS A 285 -5.78 4.91 -19.98
CA HIS A 285 -5.56 6.12 -19.19
C HIS A 285 -4.31 6.92 -19.59
N THR A 286 -4.45 8.24 -19.50
CA THR A 286 -3.35 9.20 -19.55
C THR A 286 -2.70 9.37 -18.18
N LEU A 287 -1.54 10.03 -18.13
CA LEU A 287 -0.89 10.43 -16.87
C LEU A 287 -1.84 11.15 -15.91
N ASP A 288 -2.63 12.09 -16.44
CA ASP A 288 -3.54 12.94 -15.65
C ASP A 288 -4.67 12.12 -15.00
N GLN A 289 -5.06 11.01 -15.61
CA GLN A 289 -6.06 10.10 -15.06
C GLN A 289 -5.43 9.16 -14.03
N ASP A 290 -4.28 8.57 -14.35
CA ASP A 290 -3.62 7.62 -13.46
C ASP A 290 -3.13 8.27 -12.16
N VAL A 291 -2.55 9.47 -12.23
CA VAL A 291 -2.11 10.16 -11.01
C VAL A 291 -3.28 10.41 -10.04
N LYS A 292 -4.50 10.62 -10.56
CA LYS A 292 -5.71 10.77 -9.74
C LYS A 292 -6.20 9.42 -9.23
N LEU A 293 -6.24 8.41 -10.10
CA LEU A 293 -6.66 7.05 -9.75
C LEU A 293 -5.82 6.49 -8.61
N PHE A 294 -4.50 6.48 -8.77
CA PHE A 294 -3.60 5.91 -7.76
C PHE A 294 -3.52 6.75 -6.50
N PHE A 295 -3.63 8.08 -6.60
CA PHE A 295 -3.77 8.94 -5.42
C PHE A 295 -4.99 8.58 -4.57
N ALA A 296 -6.16 8.47 -5.20
CA ALA A 296 -7.39 8.13 -4.50
C ALA A 296 -7.37 6.70 -3.96
N LEU A 297 -6.92 5.74 -4.79
CA LEU A 297 -6.88 4.33 -4.44
C LEU A 297 -5.90 4.06 -3.28
N ALA A 298 -4.66 4.56 -3.38
CA ALA A 298 -3.65 4.30 -2.35
C ALA A 298 -4.04 4.94 -1.00
N ASN A 299 -4.58 6.16 -1.00
CA ASN A 299 -5.05 6.79 0.23
C ASN A 299 -6.29 6.09 0.82
N ALA A 300 -7.21 5.58 -0.02
CA ALA A 300 -8.35 4.81 0.47
C ALA A 300 -7.92 3.49 1.14
N VAL A 301 -6.97 2.77 0.54
CA VAL A 301 -6.39 1.55 1.12
C VAL A 301 -5.63 1.85 2.42
N PHE A 302 -4.90 2.96 2.47
CA PHE A 302 -4.21 3.41 3.67
C PHE A 302 -5.17 3.74 4.83
N ASP A 303 -6.21 4.53 4.59
CA ASP A 303 -7.21 4.87 5.60
C ASP A 303 -7.99 3.63 6.08
N ALA A 304 -8.32 2.71 5.16
CA ALA A 304 -8.91 1.43 5.53
C ALA A 304 -8.00 0.63 6.47
N GLY A 305 -6.67 0.67 6.24
CA GLY A 305 -5.68 0.08 7.13
C GLY A 305 -5.66 0.69 8.53
N ILE A 306 -5.80 2.02 8.65
CA ILE A 306 -5.88 2.72 9.94
C ILE A 306 -7.11 2.24 10.73
N VAL A 307 -8.29 2.25 10.13
CA VAL A 307 -9.54 1.80 10.77
C VAL A 307 -9.46 0.31 11.15
N ALA A 308 -8.91 -0.53 10.27
CA ALA A 308 -8.77 -1.95 10.55
C ALA A 308 -7.86 -2.20 11.77
N TRP A 309 -6.74 -1.48 11.88
CA TRP A 309 -5.85 -1.59 13.03
C TRP A 309 -6.43 -0.98 14.30
N ASP A 310 -7.17 0.12 14.17
CA ASP A 310 -7.94 0.71 15.26
C ASP A 310 -8.93 -0.31 15.86
N CYS A 311 -9.72 -0.96 15.01
CA CYS A 311 -10.67 -2.00 15.43
C CYS A 311 -9.95 -3.20 16.06
N LYS A 312 -8.87 -3.69 15.43
CA LYS A 312 -8.05 -4.78 15.97
C LYS A 312 -7.50 -4.42 17.35
N ARG A 313 -7.03 -3.20 17.54
CA ARG A 313 -6.46 -2.79 18.82
C ARG A 313 -7.52 -2.60 19.91
N ALA A 314 -8.69 -2.10 19.55
CA ALA A 314 -9.80 -1.84 20.48
C ALA A 314 -10.43 -3.14 21.01
N TYR A 315 -10.49 -4.17 20.16
CA TYR A 315 -11.15 -5.45 20.49
C TYR A 315 -10.19 -6.59 20.82
N ASP A 316 -8.92 -6.45 20.44
CA ASP A 316 -7.85 -7.43 20.63
C ASP A 316 -8.20 -8.83 20.10
#